data_AF-A0AA94XYZ9-F1
#
_entry.id   AF-A0AA94XYZ9-F1
#
_cell.length_a   1.000
_cell.length_b   1.000
_cell.length_c   1.000
_cell.angle_alpha   90.00
_cell.angle_beta   90.00
_cell.angle_gamma   90.00
#
_symmetry.space_group_name_H-M   'P 1'
#
loop_
_entity.id
_entity.type
_entity.pdbx_description
1 polymer ?
#
loop_
_entity_poly.entity_id
_entity_poly.type
_entity_poly.pdbx_seq_one_letter_code
_entity_poly.pdbx_strand_id
1 'polypeptide(L)'
;MAKKPDIETFRKVLRNSGGNLTKLAATFKVARKTVYEWAKEDSDFKDAISDERGSLVDECLVSARVLALGIPEKDENGNFVGWRDRPDGNMLRYLLSTLGRKEGFGEVQELDEDIPENPKHGINIDSWIKDKLK
;
A
#
# COMPACT_ATOMS: atom_id res chain seq x y z
N MET A 1 19.95 -29.88 -4.24
CA MET A 1 19.19 -28.61 -4.22
C MET A 1 17.74 -28.93 -4.53
N ALA A 2 16.77 -28.34 -3.82
CA ALA A 2 15.36 -28.56 -4.15
C ALA A 2 15.07 -27.99 -5.56
N LYS A 3 14.29 -28.72 -6.35
CA LYS A 3 13.96 -28.33 -7.73
C LYS A 3 13.01 -27.12 -7.70
N LYS A 4 13.23 -26.13 -8.56
CA LYS A 4 12.28 -25.02 -8.77
C LYS A 4 10.91 -25.61 -9.15
N PRO A 5 9.82 -25.28 -8.44
CA PRO A 5 8.48 -25.78 -8.76
C PRO A 5 8.00 -25.20 -10.09
N ASP A 6 6.95 -25.78 -10.67
CA ASP A 6 6.19 -25.12 -11.72
C ASP A 6 5.37 -23.95 -11.13
N ILE A 7 4.93 -23.04 -12.00
CA ILE A 7 4.23 -21.82 -11.59
C ILE A 7 2.87 -22.09 -10.95
N GLU A 8 2.16 -23.15 -11.35
CA GLU A 8 0.82 -23.45 -10.82
C GLU A 8 0.92 -23.97 -9.39
N THR A 9 1.85 -24.89 -9.14
CA THR A 9 2.20 -25.36 -7.79
C THR A 9 2.66 -24.19 -6.92
N PHE A 10 3.51 -23.30 -7.45
CA PHE A 10 3.97 -22.12 -6.73
C PHE A 10 2.81 -21.22 -6.29
N ARG A 11 1.92 -20.85 -7.22
CA ARG A 11 0.74 -20.02 -6.93
C ARG A 11 -0.17 -20.65 -5.89
N LYS A 12 -0.41 -21.96 -5.98
CA LYS A 12 -1.25 -22.69 -5.01
C LYS A 12 -0.67 -22.65 -3.60
N VAL A 13 0.63 -22.91 -3.45
CA VAL A 13 1.29 -22.89 -2.13
C VAL A 13 1.38 -21.45 -1.60
N LEU A 14 1.60 -20.46 -2.48
CA LEU A 14 1.64 -19.05 -2.13
C LEU A 14 0.31 -18.58 -1.54
N ARG A 15 -0.80 -18.87 -2.22
CA ARG A 15 -2.17 -18.61 -1.73
C ARG A 15 -2.44 -19.27 -0.37
N ASN A 16 -2.11 -20.55 -0.25
CA ASN A 16 -2.28 -21.28 1.02
C ASN A 16 -1.44 -20.71 2.17
N SER A 17 -0.36 -19.98 1.84
CA SER A 17 0.49 -19.31 2.82
C SER A 17 0.04 -17.88 3.15
N GLY A 18 -0.99 -17.35 2.47
CA GLY A 18 -1.43 -15.95 2.56
C GLY A 18 -0.34 -14.97 2.16
N GLY A 19 0.42 -15.27 1.11
CA GLY A 19 1.54 -14.45 0.66
C GLY A 19 2.79 -14.45 1.56
N ASN A 20 2.82 -15.27 2.62
CA ASN A 20 3.95 -15.34 3.54
C ASN A 20 5.12 -16.13 2.93
N LEU A 21 6.12 -15.40 2.42
CA LEU A 21 7.29 -15.99 1.75
C LEU A 21 8.15 -16.89 2.67
N THR A 22 8.13 -16.68 3.99
CA THR A 22 8.85 -17.56 4.92
C THR A 22 8.14 -18.91 5.03
N LYS A 23 6.80 -18.93 5.17
CA LYS A 23 6.00 -20.16 5.17
C LYS A 23 6.10 -20.89 3.82
N LEU A 24 6.02 -20.14 2.73
CA LEU A 24 6.20 -20.65 1.37
C LEU A 24 7.55 -21.38 1.21
N ALA A 25 8.65 -20.73 1.62
CA ALA A 25 9.99 -21.29 1.54
C ALA A 25 10.13 -22.57 2.38
N ALA A 26 9.54 -22.59 3.58
CA ALA A 26 9.50 -23.77 4.44
C ALA A 26 8.76 -24.95 3.77
N THR A 27 7.63 -24.69 3.09
CA THR A 27 6.88 -25.73 2.35
C THR A 27 7.71 -26.34 1.22
N PHE A 28 8.49 -25.52 0.52
CA PHE A 28 9.42 -26.00 -0.53
C PHE A 28 10.76 -26.49 0.01
N LYS A 29 10.98 -26.44 1.34
CA LYS A 29 12.25 -26.80 2.01
C LYS A 29 13.46 -26.07 1.41
N VAL A 30 13.27 -24.79 1.09
CA VAL A 30 14.32 -23.90 0.58
C VAL A 30 14.52 -22.71 1.49
N ALA A 31 15.64 -22.01 1.33
CA ALA A 31 15.82 -20.71 1.95
C ALA A 31 14.90 -19.68 1.29
N ARG A 32 14.43 -18.69 2.07
CA ARG A 32 13.63 -17.57 1.53
C ARG A 32 14.36 -16.82 0.41
N LYS A 33 15.70 -16.76 0.45
CA LYS A 33 16.54 -16.18 -0.61
C LYS A 33 16.31 -16.88 -1.95
N THR A 34 16.15 -18.20 -1.97
CA THR A 34 15.92 -18.98 -3.19
C THR A 34 14.60 -18.63 -3.87
N VAL A 35 13.56 -18.31 -3.09
CA VAL A 35 12.28 -17.81 -3.63
C VAL A 35 12.47 -16.47 -4.34
N TYR A 36 13.29 -15.57 -3.78
CA TYR A 36 13.61 -14.30 -4.43
C TYR A 36 14.46 -14.48 -5.69
N GLU A 37 15.38 -15.44 -5.69
CA GLU A 37 16.16 -15.81 -6.88
C GLU A 37 15.22 -16.31 -8.00
N TRP A 38 14.23 -17.16 -7.68
CA TRP A 38 13.23 -17.59 -8.67
C TRP A 38 12.44 -16.42 -9.26
N ALA A 39 11.98 -15.47 -8.44
CA ALA A 39 11.26 -14.29 -8.91
C ALA A 39 12.15 -13.28 -9.66
N LYS A 40 13.47 -13.32 -9.46
CA LYS A 40 14.42 -12.51 -10.23
C LYS A 40 14.66 -13.09 -11.61
N GLU A 41 14.69 -14.41 -11.71
CA GLU A 41 14.95 -15.14 -12.96
C GLU A 41 13.70 -15.30 -13.83
N ASP A 42 12.51 -15.22 -13.24
CA ASP A 42 11.24 -15.57 -13.89
C ASP A 42 10.13 -14.59 -13.49
N SER A 43 9.59 -13.88 -14.49
CA SER A 43 8.56 -12.87 -14.30
C SER A 43 7.27 -13.45 -13.75
N ASP A 44 6.90 -14.68 -14.10
CA ASP A 44 5.62 -15.26 -13.66
C ASP A 44 5.61 -15.48 -12.14
N PHE A 45 6.76 -15.83 -11.57
CA PHE A 45 6.93 -15.97 -10.12
C PHE A 45 6.90 -14.62 -9.41
N LYS A 46 7.50 -13.58 -10.04
CA LYS A 46 7.44 -12.22 -9.54
C LYS A 46 6.00 -11.70 -9.51
N ASP A 47 5.27 -11.90 -10.60
CA ASP A 47 3.89 -11.46 -10.75
C ASP A 47 2.99 -12.20 -9.77
N ALA A 48 3.15 -13.52 -9.61
CA ALA A 48 2.44 -14.28 -8.59
C ALA A 48 2.64 -13.74 -7.16
N ILE A 49 3.88 -13.34 -6.80
CA ILE A 49 4.16 -12.71 -5.50
C ILE A 49 3.50 -11.33 -5.40
N SER A 50 3.52 -10.55 -6.47
CA SER A 50 2.90 -9.22 -6.51
C SER A 50 1.39 -9.30 -6.36
N ASP A 51 0.74 -10.21 -7.10
CA ASP A 51 -0.71 -10.44 -7.05
C ASP A 51 -1.17 -10.82 -5.65
N GLU A 52 -0.47 -11.77 -5.02
CA GLU A 52 -0.84 -12.22 -3.68
C GLU A 52 -0.64 -11.11 -2.63
N ARG A 53 0.40 -10.28 -2.80
CA ARG A 53 0.58 -9.09 -1.95
C ARG A 53 -0.51 -8.06 -2.17
N GLY A 54 -0.96 -7.88 -3.41
CA GLY A 54 -2.12 -7.05 -3.74
C GLY A 54 -3.36 -7.54 -3.00
N SER A 55 -3.66 -8.84 -3.07
CA SER A 55 -4.78 -9.45 -2.34
C SER A 55 -4.70 -9.23 -0.84
N LEU A 56 -3.50 -9.36 -0.24
CA LEU A 56 -3.31 -9.08 1.19
C LEU A 56 -3.57 -7.61 1.54
N VAL A 57 -3.16 -6.68 0.67
CA VAL A 57 -3.47 -5.25 0.84
C VAL A 57 -4.97 -5.02 0.76
N ASP A 58 -5.68 -5.65 -0.16
CA ASP A 58 -7.15 -5.55 -0.27
C ASP A 58 -7.84 -6.06 1.00
N GLU A 59 -7.39 -7.16 1.58
CA GLU A 59 -7.88 -7.65 2.88
C GLU A 59 -7.63 -6.65 4.03
N CYS A 60 -6.46 -6.00 4.02
CA CYS A 60 -6.16 -4.95 4.98
C CYS A 60 -7.07 -3.74 4.80
N LEU A 61 -7.42 -3.38 3.56
CA LEU A 61 -8.35 -2.28 3.26
C LEU A 61 -9.76 -2.56 3.78
N VAL A 62 -10.24 -3.81 3.69
CA VAL A 62 -11.52 -4.21 4.29
C VAL A 62 -11.49 -3.99 5.80
N SER A 63 -10.43 -4.44 6.46
CA SER A 63 -10.26 -4.27 7.91
C SER A 63 -10.12 -2.81 8.30
N ALA A 64 -9.34 -2.03 7.55
CA ALA A 64 -9.18 -0.59 7.71
C ALA A 64 -10.51 0.15 7.63
N ARG A 65 -11.41 -0.26 6.72
CA ARG A 65 -12.75 0.32 6.61
C ARG A 65 -13.59 0.04 7.86
N VAL A 66 -13.52 -1.17 8.42
CA VAL A 66 -14.24 -1.49 9.66
C VAL A 66 -13.73 -0.62 10.81
N LEU A 67 -12.41 -0.48 10.96
CA LEU A 67 -11.81 0.37 11.98
C LEU A 67 -12.17 1.85 11.78
N ALA A 68 -12.09 2.35 10.54
CA ALA A 68 -12.40 3.75 10.22
C ALA A 68 -13.87 4.11 10.48
N LEU A 69 -14.79 3.16 10.30
CA LEU A 69 -16.22 3.38 10.51
C LEU A 69 -16.67 3.08 11.95
N GLY A 70 -15.94 2.23 12.67
CA GLY A 70 -16.35 1.73 13.98
C GLY A 70 -17.56 0.81 13.91
N ILE A 71 -18.01 0.35 15.07
CA ILE A 71 -19.24 -0.45 15.22
C ILE A 71 -20.24 0.38 16.01
N PRO A 72 -21.28 0.94 15.35
CA PRO A 72 -22.29 1.74 16.04
C PRO A 72 -23.18 0.83 16.89
N GLU A 73 -23.59 1.36 18.03
CA GLU A 73 -24.68 0.81 18.83
C GLU A 73 -25.99 1.48 18.42
N LYS A 74 -27.03 0.65 18.27
CA LYS A 74 -28.34 1.08 17.82
C LYS A 74 -29.42 0.63 18.80
N ASP A 75 -30.44 1.46 18.98
CA ASP A 75 -31.64 1.07 19.72
C ASP A 75 -32.50 0.07 18.94
N GLU A 76 -33.59 -0.39 19.55
CA GLU A 76 -34.55 -1.31 18.94
C GLU A 76 -35.20 -0.76 17.66
N ASN A 77 -35.20 0.56 17.48
CA ASN A 77 -35.73 1.25 16.30
C ASN A 77 -34.63 1.48 15.22
N GLY A 78 -33.39 1.10 15.49
CA GLY A 78 -32.26 1.27 14.59
C GLY A 78 -31.59 2.65 14.64
N ASN A 79 -31.96 3.52 15.59
CA ASN A 79 -31.35 4.82 15.77
C ASN A 79 -29.96 4.69 16.40
N PHE A 80 -29.04 5.53 15.97
CA PHE A 80 -27.71 5.62 16.57
C PHE A 80 -27.80 6.13 18.01
N VAL A 81 -27.31 5.34 18.96
CA VAL A 81 -27.30 5.71 20.40
C VAL A 81 -25.90 5.78 20.98
N GLY A 82 -24.89 5.32 20.24
CA GLY A 82 -23.51 5.32 20.70
C GLY A 82 -22.61 4.44 19.85
N TRP A 83 -21.41 4.17 20.37
CA TRP A 83 -20.43 3.29 19.72
C TRP A 83 -20.14 2.11 20.62
N ARG A 84 -20.30 0.90 20.09
CA ARG A 84 -19.72 -0.30 20.70
C ARG A 84 -18.20 -0.25 20.57
N ASP A 85 -17.73 -0.03 19.35
CA ASP A 85 -16.33 0.24 19.03
C ASP A 85 -16.24 1.56 18.28
N ARG A 86 -15.47 2.50 18.83
CA ARG A 86 -15.35 3.84 18.22
C ARG A 86 -14.57 3.76 16.90
N PRO A 87 -14.94 4.60 15.92
CA PRO A 87 -14.16 4.75 14.70
C PRO A 87 -12.76 5.27 15.01
N ASP A 88 -11.77 4.75 14.29
CA ASP A 88 -10.41 5.27 14.26
C ASP A 88 -10.35 6.46 13.29
N GLY A 89 -10.26 7.67 13.86
CA GLY A 89 -10.21 8.91 13.09
C GLY A 89 -8.95 9.05 12.21
N ASN A 90 -7.83 8.43 12.57
CA ASN A 90 -6.62 8.45 11.75
C ASN A 90 -6.79 7.54 10.54
N MET A 91 -7.40 6.37 10.71
CA MET A 91 -7.73 5.48 9.60
C MET A 91 -8.77 6.09 8.67
N LEU A 92 -9.78 6.77 9.22
CA LEU A 92 -10.76 7.51 8.43
C LEU A 92 -10.10 8.61 7.61
N ARG A 93 -9.22 9.42 8.23
CA ARG A 93 -8.43 10.45 7.54
C ARG A 93 -7.58 9.83 6.43
N TYR A 94 -6.84 8.76 6.72
CA TYR A 94 -5.99 8.06 5.76
C TYR A 94 -6.79 7.59 4.54
N LEU A 95 -7.93 6.94 4.76
CA LEU A 95 -8.78 6.45 3.68
C LEU A 95 -9.34 7.60 2.84
N LEU A 96 -9.80 8.69 3.46
CA LEU A 96 -10.29 9.87 2.74
C LEU A 96 -9.17 10.54 1.92
N SER A 97 -7.98 10.74 2.50
CA SER A 97 -6.84 11.33 1.79
C SER A 97 -6.26 10.43 0.70
N THR A 98 -6.56 9.13 0.71
CA THR A 98 -6.07 8.17 -0.30
C THR A 98 -7.11 7.95 -1.39
N LEU A 99 -8.35 7.63 -1.03
CA LEU A 99 -9.43 7.27 -1.96
C LEU A 99 -10.24 8.48 -2.41
N GLY A 100 -10.35 9.52 -1.57
CA GLY A 100 -11.14 10.72 -1.81
C GLY A 100 -10.39 11.86 -2.52
N ARG A 101 -9.16 11.64 -3.02
CA ARG A 101 -8.38 12.71 -3.68
C ARG A 101 -9.09 13.40 -4.81
N LYS A 102 -9.80 12.63 -5.64
CA LYS A 102 -10.59 13.18 -6.75
C LYS A 102 -11.78 14.03 -6.28
N GLU A 103 -12.27 13.77 -5.07
CA GLU A 103 -13.35 14.50 -4.41
C GLU A 103 -12.84 15.69 -3.58
N GLY A 104 -11.55 16.01 -3.66
CA GLY A 104 -10.93 17.13 -2.94
C GLY A 104 -10.38 16.81 -1.55
N PHE A 105 -10.33 15.54 -1.14
CA PHE A 105 -9.72 15.13 0.13
C PHE A 105 -8.23 14.86 -0.01
N GLY A 106 -7.41 15.44 0.87
CA GLY A 106 -5.96 15.25 0.87
C GLY A 106 -5.24 16.56 1.14
N GLU A 107 -3.93 16.50 1.31
CA GLU A 107 -3.10 17.70 1.36
C GLU A 107 -2.95 18.23 -0.06
N VAL A 108 -3.44 19.43 -0.31
CA VAL A 108 -3.07 20.21 -1.48
C VAL A 108 -1.67 20.73 -1.18
N GLN A 109 -0.66 20.22 -1.90
CA GLN A 109 0.59 20.94 -1.97
C GLN A 109 0.31 22.18 -2.81
N GLU A 110 0.16 23.32 -2.14
CA GLU A 110 0.35 24.60 -2.81
C GLU A 110 1.80 24.60 -3.30
N LEU A 111 1.98 24.34 -4.59
CA LEU A 111 3.25 24.60 -5.25
C LEU A 111 3.37 26.10 -5.26
N ASP A 112 4.27 26.65 -4.44
CA ASP A 112 4.74 28.02 -4.63
C ASP A 112 5.20 28.11 -6.09
N GLU A 113 4.51 28.93 -6.90
CA GLU A 113 4.79 29.11 -8.34
C GLU A 113 6.25 29.57 -8.60
N ASP A 114 6.94 30.02 -7.54
CA ASP A 114 8.35 30.42 -7.55
C ASP A 114 9.36 29.26 -7.36
N ILE A 115 8.92 28.01 -7.12
CA ILE A 115 9.80 26.85 -6.99
C ILE A 115 9.85 26.08 -8.32
N PRO A 116 10.97 26.08 -9.06
CA PRO A 116 11.05 25.38 -10.33
C PRO A 116 10.87 23.87 -10.16
N GLU A 117 9.92 23.29 -10.91
CA GLU A 117 9.50 21.89 -10.85
C GLU A 117 10.59 20.84 -11.18
N ASN A 118 11.79 21.28 -11.57
CA ASN A 118 12.86 20.41 -12.04
C ASN A 118 14.22 20.75 -11.40
N PRO A 119 14.53 20.23 -10.18
CA PRO A 119 15.79 20.50 -9.48
C PRO A 119 17.03 19.87 -10.13
N LYS A 120 16.91 19.20 -11.30
CA LYS A 120 18.05 18.60 -12.00
C LYS A 120 19.07 19.63 -12.49
N HIS A 121 18.67 20.89 -12.62
CA HIS A 121 19.58 22.00 -12.85
C HIS A 121 19.39 22.95 -11.68
N GLY A 122 20.31 22.92 -10.72
CA GLY A 122 20.29 23.84 -9.59
C GLY A 122 20.15 25.29 -10.07
N ILE A 123 19.37 26.08 -9.34
CA ILE A 123 19.19 27.50 -9.65
C ILE A 123 20.54 28.20 -9.44
N ASN A 124 21.03 28.91 -10.47
CA ASN A 124 22.21 29.75 -10.32
C ASN A 124 21.83 30.98 -9.46
N ILE A 125 22.26 30.95 -8.19
CA ILE A 125 21.91 31.95 -7.17
C ILE A 125 22.28 33.37 -7.62
N ASP A 126 23.40 33.55 -8.33
CA ASP A 126 23.85 34.87 -8.79
C ASP A 126 22.91 35.49 -9.84
N SER A 127 22.31 34.68 -10.71
CA SER A 127 21.29 35.16 -11.66
C SER A 127 19.99 35.51 -10.96
N TRP A 128 19.57 34.72 -9.98
CA TRP A 128 18.32 34.94 -9.24
C TRP A 128 18.37 36.24 -8.41
N ILE A 129 19.50 36.49 -7.73
CA ILE A 129 19.71 37.71 -6.93
C ILE A 129 19.66 38.96 -7.81
N LYS A 130 20.24 38.92 -9.02
CA LYS A 130 20.24 40.05 -9.96
C LYS A 130 18.84 40.39 -10.49
N ASP A 131 17.98 39.39 -10.62
CA ASP A 131 16.62 39.58 -11.14
C ASP A 131 15.67 40.16 -10.07
N LYS A 132 15.80 39.73 -8.81
CA LYS A 132 14.92 40.14 -7.70
C LYS A 132 15.34 41.42 -6.97
N LEU A 133 16.57 41.91 -7.14
CA LEU A 133 17.07 43.14 -6.51
C LEU A 133 17.12 44.36 -7.45
N LYS A 134 16.28 44.39 -8.48
CA LYS A 134 16.05 45.60 -9.29
C LYS A 134 15.05 46.54 -8.65
#